data_AF-A0A8K0K7M7-F1
#
_entry.id   AF-A0A8K0K7M7-F1
#
_cell.length_a   1.000
_cell.length_b   1.000
_cell.length_c   1.000
_cell.angle_alpha   90.00
_cell.angle_beta   90.00
_cell.angle_gamma   90.00
#
_symmetry.space_group_name_H-M   'P 1'
#
loop_
_entity.id
_entity.type
_entity.pdbx_description
1 polymer ?
#
loop_
_entity_poly.entity_id
_entity_poly.type
_entity_poly.pdbx_seq_one_letter_code
_entity_poly.pdbx_strand_id
1 'polypeptide(L)' 'MQSRGFARCLQVLMLVTVLCLAKAKEEELKVTVLSIPEGCDQKSKSGDMLTMHYIGTLADGTKFDSSRKNEEG' A
#
# COMPACT_ATOMS: atom_id res chain seq x y z
N MET A 1 -12.28 -47.42 13.62
CA MET A 1 -12.68 -46.82 12.33
C MET A 1 -12.79 -45.27 12.34
N GLN A 2 -12.21 -44.56 13.30
CA GLN A 2 -12.38 -43.09 13.44
C GLN A 2 -11.10 -42.25 13.20
N SER A 3 -9.89 -42.83 13.26
CA SER A 3 -8.64 -42.05 13.19
C SER A 3 -8.28 -41.54 11.79
N ARG A 4 -8.66 -42.29 10.73
CA ARG A 4 -8.38 -41.90 9.33
C ARG A 4 -9.18 -40.68 8.87
N GLY A 5 -10.39 -40.48 9.40
CA GLY A 5 -11.22 -39.30 9.11
C GLY A 5 -10.68 -38.03 9.78
N PHE A 6 -10.27 -38.15 11.05
CA PHE A 6 -9.65 -37.06 11.80
C PHE A 6 -8.34 -36.59 11.18
N ALA A 7 -7.47 -37.52 10.74
CA ALA A 7 -6.20 -37.19 10.10
C ALA A 7 -6.38 -36.45 8.76
N ARG A 8 -7.40 -36.82 7.96
CA ARG A 8 -7.71 -36.13 6.69
C ARG A 8 -8.26 -34.73 6.93
N CYS A 9 -9.12 -34.56 7.93
CA CYS A 9 -9.64 -33.23 8.30
C CYS A 9 -8.50 -32.31 8.76
N LEU A 10 -7.59 -32.82 9.60
CA LEU A 10 -6.43 -32.08 10.07
C LEU A 10 -5.46 -31.72 8.92
N GLN A 11 -5.20 -32.64 8.00
CA GLN A 11 -4.39 -32.35 6.80
C GLN A 11 -5.03 -31.29 5.90
N VAL A 12 -6.34 -31.34 5.69
CA VAL A 12 -7.07 -30.33 4.92
C VAL A 12 -7.03 -28.98 5.63
N LEU A 13 -7.22 -28.95 6.95
CA LEU A 13 -7.15 -27.71 7.74
C LEU A 13 -5.75 -27.08 7.66
N MET A 14 -4.70 -27.89 7.76
CA MET A 14 -3.31 -27.45 7.62
C MET A 14 -2.99 -26.92 6.20
N LEU A 15 -3.53 -27.55 5.16
CA LEU A 15 -3.40 -27.06 3.78
C LEU A 15 -4.14 -25.73 3.58
N VAL A 16 -5.34 -25.60 4.13
CA VAL A 16 -6.14 -24.37 4.05
C VAL A 16 -5.46 -23.21 4.78
N THR A 17 -4.92 -23.44 5.98
CA THR A 17 -4.20 -22.39 6.73
C THR A 17 -2.93 -21.94 6.01
N VAL A 18 -2.15 -22.87 5.43
CA VAL A 18 -0.97 -22.55 4.62
C VAL A 18 -1.34 -21.73 3.38
N LEU A 19 -2.43 -22.07 2.69
CA LEU A 19 -2.93 -21.32 1.54
C LEU A 19 -3.43 -19.91 1.92
N CYS A 20 -4.09 -19.76 3.08
CA CYS A 20 -4.53 -18.46 3.58
C CYS A 20 -3.35 -17.53 3.91
N LEU A 21 -2.28 -18.05 4.51
CA LEU A 21 -1.08 -17.26 4.83
C LEU A 21 -0.35 -16.76 3.57
N ALA A 22 -0.34 -17.54 2.50
CA ALA A 22 0.30 -17.15 1.24
C ALA A 22 -0.39 -15.97 0.53
N LYS A 23 -1.62 -15.60 0.92
CA LYS A 23 -2.39 -14.50 0.30
C LYS A 23 -2.10 -13.12 0.90
N ALA A 24 -1.38 -13.03 2.02
CA ALA A 24 -1.05 -11.76 2.64
C ALA A 24 0.18 -11.14 1.94
N LYS A 25 -0.02 -10.61 0.73
CA LYS A 25 0.97 -9.77 0.07
C LYS A 25 0.71 -8.33 0.51
N GLU A 26 1.57 -7.82 1.37
CA GLU A 26 1.59 -6.39 1.72
C GLU A 26 2.08 -5.62 0.49
N GLU A 27 1.23 -4.76 -0.08
CA GLU A 27 1.64 -3.87 -1.15
C GLU A 27 2.34 -2.67 -0.52
N GLU A 28 3.66 -2.55 -0.77
CA GLU A 28 4.45 -1.42 -0.30
C GLU A 28 4.05 -0.13 -1.02
N LEU A 29 4.20 1.00 -0.33
CA LEU A 29 3.97 2.32 -0.90
C LEU A 29 4.97 2.60 -2.04
N LYS A 30 4.47 2.74 -3.27
CA LYS A 30 5.29 3.16 -4.40
C LYS A 30 5.48 4.67 -4.43
N VAL A 31 6.73 5.12 -4.41
CA VAL A 31 7.10 6.54 -4.52
C VAL A 31 7.81 6.79 -5.84
N THR A 32 7.48 7.87 -6.54
CA THR A 32 8.11 8.29 -7.79
C THR A 32 8.38 9.78 -7.77
N VAL A 33 9.58 10.18 -8.19
CA VAL A 33 9.98 11.59 -8.30
C VAL A 33 9.73 12.06 -9.73
N LEU A 34 8.85 13.04 -9.91
CA LEU A 34 8.51 13.57 -11.23
C LEU A 34 9.45 14.69 -11.68
N SER A 35 9.96 15.50 -10.74
CA SER A 35 10.88 16.60 -11.01
C SER A 35 11.65 16.97 -9.75
N ILE A 36 12.88 17.44 -9.93
CA ILE A 36 13.74 17.99 -8.88
C ILE A 36 14.24 19.35 -9.37
N PRO A 37 14.03 20.45 -8.61
CA PRO A 37 14.57 21.75 -8.98
C PRO A 37 16.10 21.75 -9.03
N GLU A 38 16.68 22.54 -9.92
CA GLU A 38 18.13 22.74 -9.98
C GLU A 38 18.66 23.39 -8.69
N GLY A 39 19.76 22.86 -8.15
CA GLY A 39 20.41 23.39 -6.93
C GLY A 39 19.68 23.10 -5.62
N CYS A 40 18.74 22.15 -5.59
CA CYS A 40 18.05 21.74 -4.36
C CYS A 40 18.74 20.55 -3.69
N ASP A 41 19.74 20.84 -2.83
CA ASP A 41 20.45 19.81 -2.07
C ASP A 41 19.76 19.47 -0.73
N GLN A 42 18.86 20.34 -0.27
CA GLN A 42 18.14 20.15 0.99
C GLN A 42 16.99 19.15 0.81
N LYS A 43 16.97 18.11 1.65
CA LYS A 43 15.90 17.12 1.71
C LYS A 43 15.12 17.25 3.02
N SER A 44 13.82 16.97 2.96
CA SER A 44 12.96 16.88 4.14
C SER A 44 13.42 15.75 5.06
N LYS A 45 13.34 15.96 6.37
CA LYS A 45 13.64 14.96 7.40
C LYS A 45 12.53 14.89 8.46
N SER A 46 12.58 13.86 9.28
CA SER A 46 11.62 13.68 10.39
C SER A 46 11.65 14.89 11.33
N GLY A 47 10.47 15.40 11.66
CA GLY A 47 10.28 16.58 12.51
C GLY A 47 10.18 17.91 11.73
N ASP A 48 10.44 17.93 10.43
CA ASP A 48 10.26 19.15 9.64
C ASP A 48 8.77 19.46 9.44
N MET A 49 8.43 20.75 9.48
CA MET A 49 7.12 21.23 9.00
C MET A 49 7.20 21.45 7.49
N LEU A 50 6.30 20.83 6.74
CA LEU A 50 6.24 20.94 5.28
C LEU A 50 5.00 21.72 4.85
N THR A 51 5.15 22.53 3.81
CA THR A 51 4.04 23.17 3.10
C THR A 51 3.97 22.57 1.70
N MET A 52 2.86 21.92 1.35
CA MET A 52 2.73 21.19 0.09
C MET A 52 1.36 21.39 -0.56
N HIS A 53 1.35 21.31 -1.89
CA HIS A 53 0.13 21.09 -2.66
C HIS A 53 -0.02 19.61 -3.00
N TYR A 54 -1.22 19.06 -2.78
CA TYR A 54 -1.52 17.65 -3.05
C TYR A 54 -2.82 17.48 -3.83
N ILE A 55 -2.92 16.33 -4.50
CA ILE A 55 -4.13 15.84 -5.16
C ILE A 55 -4.30 14.37 -4.75
N GLY A 56 -5.42 14.04 -4.14
CA GLY A 56 -5.77 12.68 -3.73
C GLY A 56 -6.74 12.03 -4.72
N THR A 57 -6.35 10.90 -5.29
CA THR A 57 -7.18 10.12 -6.22
C THR A 57 -7.32 8.66 -5.77
N LEU A 58 -8.45 8.03 -6.08
CA LEU A 58 -8.60 6.58 -6.02
C LEU A 58 -7.77 5.91 -7.13
N ALA A 59 -7.65 4.58 -7.07
CA ALA A 59 -6.89 3.80 -8.06
C ALA A 59 -7.49 3.86 -9.47
N ASP A 60 -8.77 4.20 -9.60
CA ASP A 60 -9.47 4.43 -10.87
C ASP A 60 -9.27 5.86 -11.42
N GLY A 61 -8.55 6.72 -10.69
CA GLY A 61 -8.30 8.12 -11.04
C GLY A 61 -9.35 9.10 -10.52
N THR A 62 -10.43 8.64 -9.88
CA THR A 62 -11.44 9.53 -9.30
C THR A 62 -10.82 10.37 -8.19
N LYS A 63 -10.86 11.70 -8.32
CA LYS A 63 -10.37 12.62 -7.29
C LYS A 63 -11.32 12.62 -6.08
N PHE A 64 -10.75 12.50 -4.88
CA PHE A 64 -11.51 12.60 -3.63
C PHE A 64 -11.18 13.86 -2.82
N ASP A 65 -9.98 14.43 -2.97
CA ASP A 65 -9.57 15.67 -2.27
C ASP A 65 -8.42 16.40 -2.99
N SER A 66 -8.26 17.70 -2.74
CA SER A 66 -7.10 18.48 -3.20
C SER A 66 -6.94 19.78 -2.39
N SER A 67 -5.68 20.16 -2.14
CA SER A 67 -5.37 21.49 -1.59
C SER A 67 -5.25 22.59 -2.65
N ARG A 68 -5.34 22.26 -3.94
CA ARG A 68 -5.31 23.25 -5.02
C ARG A 68 -6.72 23.75 -5.30
N LYS A 69 -6.89 25.07 -5.38
CA LYS A 69 -8.19 25.70 -5.73
C LYS A 69 -8.50 25.62 -7.22
N ASN A 70 -7.45 25.65 -8.04
CA ASN A 70 -7.52 25.50 -9.49
C ASN A 70 -6.82 24.17 -9.81
N GLU A 71 -7.46 23.29 -10.58
CA GLU A 71 -7.03 21.89 -10.78
C GLU A 71 -5.77 21.72 -11.65
N GLU A 72 -4.96 22.76 -11.79
CA GLU A 72 -3.79 22.77 -12.66
C GLU A 72 -2.57 22.20 -11.93
N GLY A 73 -1.78 21.40 -12.65
CA GLY A 73 -0.61 20.62 -12.20
C GLY A 73 0.69 21.36 -12.39
#